data_AF-X1NTQ7-F1
#
_entry.id   AF-X1NTQ7-F1
#
_cell.length_a   1.000
_cell.length_b   1.000
_cell.length_c   1.000
_cell.angle_alpha   90.00
_cell.angle_beta   90.00
_cell.angle_gamma   90.00
#
_symmetry.space_group_name_H-M   'P 1'
#
loop_
_entity.id
_entity.type
_entity.pdbx_description
1 polymer ?
#
loop_
_entity_poly.entity_id
_entity_poly.type
_entity_poly.pdbx_seq_one_letter_code
_entity_poly.pdbx_strand_id
1 'polypeptide(L)'
;NLKFAGYDGVVIQGKADKPVYVLVQDGTVEIKDASFLWGKSTIETQEILKGIHGRETRVAAIGPAGENVAGIAVVLADEDATGSGGFGAVMGSKNLKAIAVQGSGKLVAARPERLEELRRYVRELRRDAPTVYACGLHEPFLEANPKMRKTACWGCISGCARANYQAADGKSGKFMCQSPLLYLNFAQKYYGELNDVPFYAVRLCDEYGLDTTAVQALLIWLRRCVRAGILTDEDVGLSFSRLGSLEFIETLLRKISTREGFGDILAHGAVKAANIVGGEAKEQLRDDIY
;
A
#
# COMPACT_ATOMS: atom_id res chain seq x y z
N ASN A 1 -7.65 2.68 -17.18
CA ASN A 1 -6.87 2.45 -18.43
C ASN A 1 -7.07 1.09 -19.07
N LEU A 2 -7.03 -0.04 -18.35
CA LEU A 2 -7.10 -1.37 -18.99
C LEU A 2 -8.32 -1.56 -19.92
N LYS A 3 -9.50 -1.16 -19.45
CA LYS A 3 -10.73 -1.14 -20.27
C LYS A 3 -10.60 -0.28 -21.53
N PHE A 4 -9.96 0.88 -21.44
CA PHE A 4 -9.70 1.78 -22.58
C PHE A 4 -8.67 1.21 -23.56
N ALA A 5 -7.77 0.35 -23.08
CA ALA A 5 -6.82 -0.39 -23.91
C ALA A 5 -7.44 -1.63 -24.59
N GLY A 6 -8.74 -1.91 -24.35
CA GLY A 6 -9.48 -3.01 -24.97
C GLY A 6 -9.53 -4.31 -24.16
N TYR A 7 -9.11 -4.29 -22.88
CA TYR A 7 -9.00 -5.50 -22.06
C TYR A 7 -9.87 -5.43 -20.79
N ASP A 8 -10.48 -6.55 -20.41
CA ASP A 8 -11.23 -6.70 -19.16
C ASP A 8 -10.36 -7.16 -17.99
N GLY A 9 -9.30 -7.92 -18.27
CA GLY A 9 -8.39 -8.46 -17.28
C GLY A 9 -7.09 -8.93 -17.90
N VAL A 10 -6.10 -9.16 -17.06
CA VAL A 10 -4.81 -9.72 -17.43
C VAL A 10 -4.55 -10.93 -16.53
N VAL A 11 -4.24 -12.08 -17.14
CA VAL A 11 -3.92 -13.32 -16.42
C VAL A 11 -2.45 -13.64 -16.66
N ILE A 12 -1.65 -13.59 -15.60
CA ILE A 12 -0.20 -13.89 -15.68
C ILE A 12 0.05 -15.32 -15.19
N GLN A 13 0.55 -16.16 -16.09
CA GLN A 13 0.95 -17.54 -15.79
C GLN A 13 2.48 -17.70 -15.95
N GLY A 14 3.02 -18.79 -15.39
CA GLY A 14 4.46 -19.05 -15.42
C GLY A 14 5.28 -18.10 -14.55
N LYS A 15 6.56 -17.99 -14.88
CA LYS A 15 7.59 -17.15 -14.24
C LYS A 15 8.61 -16.76 -15.33
N ALA A 16 9.04 -15.50 -15.36
CA ALA A 16 10.10 -15.06 -16.27
C ALA A 16 11.49 -15.41 -15.72
N ASP A 17 12.46 -15.67 -16.61
CA ASP A 17 13.85 -15.99 -16.21
C ASP A 17 14.60 -14.80 -15.58
N LYS A 18 14.15 -13.58 -15.90
CA LYS A 18 14.69 -12.31 -15.39
C LYS A 18 13.56 -11.34 -15.05
N PRO A 19 13.82 -10.27 -14.28
CA PRO A 19 12.85 -9.21 -14.04
C PRO A 19 12.25 -8.65 -15.34
N VAL A 20 10.93 -8.61 -15.41
CA VAL A 20 10.17 -8.04 -16.54
C VAL A 20 9.03 -7.15 -16.08
N TYR A 21 8.54 -6.28 -16.96
CA TYR A 21 7.26 -5.62 -16.81
C TYR A 21 6.41 -5.84 -18.06
N VAL A 22 5.08 -5.85 -17.89
CA VAL A 22 4.14 -5.94 -19.01
C VAL A 22 3.72 -4.53 -19.40
N LEU A 23 3.83 -4.20 -20.68
CA LEU A 23 3.25 -2.99 -21.27
C LEU A 23 2.01 -3.36 -22.06
N VAL A 24 0.88 -2.74 -21.74
CA VAL A 24 -0.36 -2.84 -22.50
C VAL A 24 -0.65 -1.47 -23.10
N GLN A 25 -0.61 -1.38 -24.43
CA GLN A 25 -0.83 -0.15 -25.17
C GLN A 25 -1.79 -0.40 -26.34
N ASP A 26 -3.03 0.10 -26.22
CA ASP A 26 -4.07 0.07 -27.26
C ASP A 26 -4.14 -1.24 -28.07
N GLY A 27 -4.46 -2.35 -27.40
CA GLY A 27 -4.56 -3.66 -28.04
C GLY A 27 -3.22 -4.39 -28.25
N THR A 28 -2.08 -3.75 -28.03
CA THR A 28 -0.75 -4.39 -28.06
C THR A 28 -0.30 -4.74 -26.66
N VAL A 29 0.29 -5.93 -26.49
CA VAL A 29 0.88 -6.39 -25.22
C VAL A 29 2.31 -6.82 -25.44
N GLU A 30 3.24 -6.23 -24.68
CA GLU A 30 4.66 -6.54 -24.74
C GLU A 30 5.20 -6.90 -23.35
N ILE A 31 6.13 -7.85 -23.29
CA ILE A 31 6.91 -8.15 -22.08
C ILE A 31 8.28 -7.49 -22.26
N LYS A 32 8.61 -6.54 -21.39
CA LYS A 32 9.84 -5.74 -21.47
C LYS A 32 10.76 -6.04 -20.30
N ASP A 33 12.07 -5.88 -20.51
CA ASP A 33 13.06 -6.02 -19.44
C ASP A 33 12.77 -5.02 -18.32
N ALA A 34 12.85 -5.47 -17.06
CA ALA A 34 12.70 -4.64 -15.87
C ALA A 34 13.91 -4.73 -14.94
N SER A 35 15.06 -5.18 -15.44
CA SER A 35 16.26 -5.37 -14.61
C SER A 35 16.72 -4.05 -13.98
N PHE A 36 16.55 -2.95 -14.72
CA PHE A 36 16.83 -1.59 -14.23
C PHE A 36 15.83 -1.05 -13.19
N LEU A 37 14.69 -1.73 -13.01
CA LEU A 37 13.65 -1.38 -12.03
C LEU A 37 13.74 -2.24 -10.76
N TRP A 38 14.40 -3.39 -10.83
CA TRP A 38 14.51 -4.31 -9.70
C TRP A 38 15.27 -3.65 -8.54
N GLY A 39 14.74 -3.76 -7.32
CA GLY A 39 15.23 -3.08 -6.12
C GLY A 39 14.70 -1.66 -5.91
N LYS A 40 14.05 -1.05 -6.91
CA LYS A 40 13.45 0.29 -6.76
C LYS A 40 12.14 0.25 -6.01
N SER A 41 11.81 1.35 -5.32
CA SER A 41 10.50 1.50 -4.70
C SER A 41 9.37 1.44 -5.74
N THR A 42 8.15 1.18 -5.27
CA THR A 42 6.95 1.24 -6.12
C THR A 42 6.79 2.62 -6.77
N ILE A 43 6.98 3.69 -6.00
CA ILE A 43 6.81 5.09 -6.44
C ILE A 43 7.85 5.43 -7.53
N GLU A 44 9.13 5.15 -7.28
CA GLU A 44 10.18 5.34 -8.29
C GLU A 44 9.91 4.52 -9.56
N THR A 45 9.44 3.28 -9.41
CA THR A 45 9.10 2.41 -10.55
C THR A 45 7.99 3.04 -11.40
N GLN A 46 6.95 3.58 -10.77
CA GLN A 46 5.86 4.26 -11.47
C GLN A 46 6.38 5.52 -12.18
N GLU A 47 7.19 6.34 -11.51
CA GLU A 47 7.77 7.56 -12.08
C GLU A 47 8.65 7.26 -13.30
N ILE A 48 9.53 6.26 -13.20
CA ILE A 48 10.40 5.86 -14.30
C ILE A 48 9.58 5.35 -15.49
N LEU A 49 8.61 4.47 -15.26
CA LEU A 49 7.78 3.92 -16.34
C LEU A 49 6.93 4.99 -17.02
N LYS A 50 6.42 5.99 -16.28
CA LYS A 50 5.75 7.15 -16.86
C LYS A 50 6.70 8.09 -17.60
N GLY A 51 7.95 8.19 -17.16
CA GLY A 51 8.99 8.91 -17.88
C GLY A 51 9.31 8.27 -19.24
N ILE A 52 9.25 6.94 -19.33
CA ILE A 52 9.51 6.18 -20.56
C ILE A 52 8.29 6.17 -21.49
N HIS A 53 7.09 5.89 -20.96
CA HIS A 53 5.89 5.60 -21.76
C HIS A 53 4.86 6.75 -21.79
N GLY A 54 5.14 7.88 -21.14
CA GLY A 54 4.25 9.03 -21.06
C GLY A 54 3.45 9.10 -19.75
N ARG A 55 3.10 10.33 -19.35
CA ARG A 55 2.51 10.65 -18.04
C ARG A 55 1.11 10.07 -17.83
N GLU A 56 0.40 9.80 -18.92
CA GLU A 56 -0.92 9.17 -18.97
C GLU A 56 -0.88 7.64 -18.74
N THR A 57 0.31 7.04 -18.80
CA THR A 57 0.51 5.63 -18.46
C THR A 57 0.15 5.40 -17.00
N ARG A 58 -0.66 4.36 -16.75
CA ARG A 58 -1.01 3.92 -15.41
C ARG A 58 -0.29 2.64 -15.06
N VAL A 59 0.28 2.57 -13.87
CA VAL A 59 1.21 1.52 -13.47
C VAL A 59 0.74 0.87 -12.18
N ALA A 60 0.75 -0.46 -12.17
CA ALA A 60 0.70 -1.27 -10.96
C ALA A 60 2.05 -1.97 -10.79
N ALA A 61 2.71 -1.78 -9.64
CA ALA A 61 4.07 -2.25 -9.41
C ALA A 61 4.24 -2.90 -8.03
N ILE A 62 5.28 -3.71 -7.89
CA ILE A 62 5.77 -4.20 -6.60
C ILE A 62 7.01 -3.43 -6.18
N GLY A 63 7.20 -3.29 -4.86
CA GLY A 63 8.44 -2.80 -4.26
C GLY A 63 9.35 -3.96 -3.83
N PRO A 64 10.46 -3.65 -3.13
CA PRO A 64 11.39 -4.65 -2.60
C PRO A 64 10.74 -5.78 -1.80
N ALA A 65 9.66 -5.51 -1.07
CA ALA A 65 8.95 -6.57 -0.33
C ALA A 65 8.33 -7.63 -1.26
N GLY A 66 7.80 -7.22 -2.40
CA GLY A 66 7.25 -8.15 -3.39
C GLY A 66 8.36 -8.93 -4.09
N GLU A 67 9.46 -8.26 -4.44
CA GLU A 67 10.65 -8.87 -5.06
C GLU A 67 11.26 -9.96 -4.17
N ASN A 68 11.32 -9.72 -2.86
CA ASN A 68 11.76 -10.68 -1.86
C ASN A 68 10.64 -11.62 -1.39
N VAL A 69 9.47 -11.63 -2.03
CA VAL A 69 8.36 -12.56 -1.77
C VAL A 69 7.89 -12.51 -0.30
N ALA A 70 7.86 -11.33 0.32
CA ALA A 70 7.27 -11.16 1.66
C ALA A 70 5.77 -11.46 1.59
N GLY A 71 5.25 -12.33 2.47
CA GLY A 71 3.85 -12.77 2.46
C GLY A 71 2.83 -11.65 2.69
N ILE A 72 3.29 -10.51 3.22
CA ILE A 72 2.50 -9.29 3.43
C ILE A 72 2.74 -8.23 2.35
N ALA A 73 3.44 -8.59 1.26
CA ALA A 73 3.72 -7.67 0.18
C ALA A 73 2.46 -7.35 -0.64
N VAL A 74 2.37 -6.10 -1.07
CA VAL A 74 1.24 -5.57 -1.84
C VAL A 74 1.66 -5.21 -3.25
N VAL A 75 0.67 -5.09 -4.14
CA VAL A 75 0.83 -4.40 -5.41
C VAL A 75 0.32 -2.97 -5.21
N LEU A 76 1.14 -1.97 -5.56
CA LEU A 76 0.76 -0.57 -5.51
C LEU A 76 0.47 -0.06 -6.93
N ALA A 77 -0.75 0.39 -7.14
CA ALA A 77 -1.17 1.09 -8.34
C ALA A 77 -1.21 2.60 -8.13
N ASP A 78 -1.28 3.33 -9.23
CA ASP A 78 -1.50 4.77 -9.25
C ASP A 78 -2.61 5.23 -8.30
N GLU A 79 -2.44 6.45 -7.78
CA GLU A 79 -3.32 7.02 -6.76
C GLU A 79 -3.37 6.14 -5.49
N ASP A 80 -2.25 5.50 -5.17
CA ASP A 80 -2.03 4.75 -3.93
C ASP A 80 -3.15 3.74 -3.66
N ALA A 81 -3.54 3.02 -4.72
CA ALA A 81 -4.47 1.90 -4.66
C ALA A 81 -3.68 0.62 -4.43
N THR A 82 -4.10 -0.17 -3.45
CA THR A 82 -3.27 -1.26 -2.93
C THR A 82 -3.99 -2.59 -3.08
N GLY A 83 -3.31 -3.57 -3.69
CA GLY A 83 -3.73 -4.97 -3.70
C GLY A 83 -3.05 -5.74 -2.57
N SER A 84 -3.79 -5.96 -1.48
CA SER A 84 -3.35 -6.72 -0.29
C SER A 84 -3.61 -8.23 -0.42
N GLY A 85 -3.17 -9.03 0.56
CA GLY A 85 -3.35 -10.49 0.57
C GLY A 85 -2.17 -11.26 -0.03
N GLY A 86 -1.00 -10.64 -0.10
CA GLY A 86 0.21 -11.27 -0.64
C GLY A 86 0.30 -11.26 -2.16
N PHE A 87 -0.56 -10.50 -2.87
CA PHE A 87 -0.47 -10.36 -4.33
C PHE A 87 0.90 -9.83 -4.79
N GLY A 88 1.53 -8.94 -4.01
CA GLY A 88 2.88 -8.46 -4.31
C GLY A 88 3.91 -9.59 -4.29
N ALA A 89 3.79 -10.53 -3.35
CA ALA A 89 4.65 -11.70 -3.25
C ALA A 89 4.47 -12.64 -4.45
N VAL A 90 3.21 -12.87 -4.85
CA VAL A 90 2.88 -13.70 -6.03
C VAL A 90 3.47 -13.07 -7.29
N MET A 91 3.31 -11.77 -7.47
CA MET A 91 3.83 -11.03 -8.61
C MET A 91 5.38 -11.06 -8.65
N GLY A 92 6.04 -10.86 -7.51
CA GLY A 92 7.51 -10.96 -7.43
C GLY A 92 8.05 -12.38 -7.62
N SER A 93 7.33 -13.42 -7.16
CA SER A 93 7.72 -14.82 -7.39
C SER A 93 7.80 -15.19 -8.88
N LYS A 94 7.11 -14.42 -9.73
CA LYS A 94 7.08 -14.55 -11.20
C LYS A 94 8.12 -13.68 -11.92
N ASN A 95 8.97 -12.97 -11.18
CA ASN A 95 9.87 -11.94 -11.68
C ASN A 95 9.14 -10.81 -12.45
N LEU A 96 7.87 -10.55 -12.11
CA LEU A 96 7.08 -9.49 -12.72
C LEU A 96 7.14 -8.23 -11.83
N LYS A 97 7.85 -7.20 -12.28
CA LYS A 97 8.04 -5.95 -11.54
C LYS A 97 6.83 -5.02 -11.62
N ALA A 98 6.21 -4.92 -12.79
CA ALA A 98 5.10 -3.99 -13.02
C ALA A 98 4.19 -4.41 -14.18
N ILE A 99 2.99 -3.84 -14.19
CA ILE A 99 2.09 -3.81 -15.34
C ILE A 99 1.81 -2.32 -15.63
N ALA A 100 2.25 -1.86 -16.78
CA ALA A 100 2.04 -0.50 -17.29
C ALA A 100 0.95 -0.54 -18.37
N VAL A 101 -0.01 0.38 -18.29
CA VAL A 101 -1.19 0.39 -19.15
C VAL A 101 -1.47 1.80 -19.67
N GLN A 102 -1.47 1.91 -21.00
CA GLN A 102 -1.90 3.08 -21.74
C GLN A 102 -3.08 2.69 -22.63
N GLY A 103 -4.22 3.35 -22.42
CA GLY A 103 -5.44 3.08 -23.17
C GLY A 103 -6.07 4.39 -23.61
N SER A 104 -6.28 4.55 -24.91
CA SER A 104 -6.88 5.72 -25.54
C SER A 104 -8.28 5.46 -26.10
N GLY A 105 -8.72 4.20 -26.11
CA GLY A 105 -10.00 3.79 -26.66
C GLY A 105 -11.22 4.37 -25.92
N LYS A 106 -12.36 4.35 -26.60
CA LYS A 106 -13.65 4.81 -26.08
C LYS A 106 -14.53 3.63 -25.67
N LEU A 107 -15.05 3.66 -24.46
CA LEU A 107 -16.05 2.70 -23.99
C LEU A 107 -17.44 3.17 -24.39
N VAL A 108 -18.21 2.29 -25.04
CA VAL A 108 -19.60 2.56 -25.42
C VAL A 108 -20.50 1.58 -24.68
N ALA A 109 -21.45 2.12 -23.90
CA ALA A 109 -22.47 1.30 -23.24
C ALA A 109 -23.51 0.85 -24.27
N ALA A 110 -24.11 -0.33 -24.07
CA ALA A 110 -25.16 -0.85 -24.96
C ALA A 110 -26.38 0.08 -25.09
N ARG A 111 -26.67 0.88 -24.05
CA ARG A 111 -27.74 1.90 -24.05
C ARG A 111 -27.21 3.23 -23.48
N PRO A 112 -26.54 4.07 -24.28
CA PRO A 112 -25.87 5.28 -23.80
C PRO A 112 -26.81 6.28 -23.12
N GLU A 113 -27.98 6.51 -23.71
CA GLU A 113 -28.99 7.45 -23.18
C GLU A 113 -29.52 6.98 -21.82
N ARG A 114 -29.84 5.69 -21.70
CA ARG A 114 -30.30 5.10 -20.43
C ARG A 114 -29.21 5.14 -19.36
N LEU A 115 -27.94 4.92 -19.71
CA LEU A 115 -26.84 5.06 -18.77
C LEU A 115 -26.72 6.50 -18.26
N GLU A 116 -26.90 7.49 -19.13
CA GLU A 116 -26.84 8.90 -18.74
C GLU A 116 -28.02 9.31 -17.85
N GLU A 117 -29.21 8.81 -18.13
CA GLU A 117 -30.38 8.97 -17.25
C GLU A 117 -30.12 8.39 -15.85
N LEU A 118 -29.61 7.15 -15.77
CA LEU A 118 -29.29 6.50 -14.50
C LEU A 118 -28.18 7.24 -13.74
N ARG A 119 -27.18 7.78 -14.44
CA ARG A 119 -26.12 8.59 -13.81
C ARG A 119 -26.71 9.83 -13.14
N ARG A 120 -27.66 10.52 -13.79
CA ARG A 120 -28.35 11.68 -13.20
C ARG A 120 -29.18 11.27 -12.00
N TYR A 121 -29.99 10.23 -12.14
CA TYR A 121 -30.82 9.71 -11.05
C TYR A 121 -30.01 9.32 -9.81
N VAL A 122 -28.89 8.60 -9.98
CA VAL A 122 -28.02 8.22 -8.86
C VAL A 122 -27.35 9.43 -8.20
N ARG A 123 -26.97 10.46 -8.97
CA ARG A 123 -26.45 11.71 -8.40
C ARG A 123 -27.51 12.45 -7.59
N GLU A 124 -28.76 12.47 -8.05
CA GLU A 124 -29.88 13.08 -7.33
C GLU A 124 -30.17 12.34 -6.02
N LEU A 125 -30.24 11.00 -6.05
CA LEU A 125 -30.39 10.19 -4.84
C LEU A 125 -29.29 10.45 -3.79
N ARG A 126 -28.08 10.81 -4.25
CA ARG A 126 -26.93 11.07 -3.37
C ARG A 126 -26.81 12.52 -2.93
N ARG A 127 -27.60 13.45 -3.48
CA ARG A 127 -27.49 14.89 -3.16
C ARG A 127 -27.65 15.15 -1.67
N ASP A 128 -28.64 14.50 -1.06
CA ASP A 128 -28.98 14.66 0.36
C ASP A 128 -28.60 13.43 1.19
N ALA A 129 -27.93 12.46 0.58
CA ALA A 129 -27.41 11.33 1.33
C ALA A 129 -26.33 11.86 2.29
N PRO A 130 -26.44 11.60 3.61
CA PRO A 130 -25.32 11.83 4.49
C PRO A 130 -24.11 11.10 3.93
N THR A 131 -22.89 11.53 4.24
CA THR A 131 -21.69 10.85 3.77
C THR A 131 -21.55 9.52 4.55
N VAL A 132 -22.46 8.56 4.30
CA VAL A 132 -22.70 7.33 5.08
C VAL A 132 -21.52 6.36 5.00
N TYR A 133 -20.51 6.66 4.17
CA TYR A 133 -19.28 5.88 4.02
C TYR A 133 -18.02 6.65 4.40
N ALA A 134 -18.12 7.67 5.26
CA ALA A 134 -17.00 7.97 6.14
C ALA A 134 -16.88 6.78 7.09
N CYS A 135 -15.95 5.87 6.82
CA CYS A 135 -15.63 4.75 7.71
C CYS A 135 -15.25 5.30 9.09
N GLY A 136 -16.21 5.62 9.96
CA GLY A 136 -16.07 5.92 11.39
C GLY A 136 -15.11 7.03 11.82
N LEU A 137 -14.29 7.56 10.92
CA LEU A 137 -13.23 8.51 11.21
C LEU A 137 -13.77 9.92 11.03
N HIS A 138 -14.73 10.28 11.88
CA HIS A 138 -14.80 11.64 12.41
C HIS A 138 -13.59 11.85 13.33
N GLU A 139 -12.38 11.77 12.77
CA GLU A 139 -11.20 12.22 13.48
C GLU A 139 -10.98 13.69 13.12
N PRO A 140 -11.10 14.62 14.08
CA PRO A 140 -10.82 16.04 13.87
C PRO A 140 -9.46 16.28 13.20
N PHE A 141 -8.51 15.37 13.40
CA PHE A 141 -7.19 15.38 12.76
C PHE A 141 -7.24 15.26 11.24
N LEU A 142 -8.16 14.49 10.66
CA LEU A 142 -8.22 14.30 9.20
C LEU A 142 -9.07 15.37 8.51
N GLU A 143 -10.09 15.89 9.20
CA GLU A 143 -11.02 16.88 8.64
C GLU A 143 -10.54 18.33 8.77
N ALA A 144 -9.80 18.67 9.84
CA ALA A 144 -9.36 20.04 10.11
C ALA A 144 -7.86 20.30 9.82
N ASN A 145 -7.11 19.29 9.36
CA ASN A 145 -5.67 19.47 9.12
C ASN A 145 -5.41 20.24 7.81
N PRO A 146 -4.76 21.41 7.86
CA PRO A 146 -4.49 22.23 6.69
C PRO A 146 -3.54 21.58 5.68
N LYS A 147 -2.85 20.49 6.05
CA LYS A 147 -2.01 19.67 5.16
C LYS A 147 -2.79 18.65 4.34
N MET A 148 -4.09 18.47 4.62
CA MET A 148 -4.94 17.52 3.92
C MET A 148 -5.72 18.18 2.77
N ARG A 149 -5.83 17.48 1.64
CA ARG A 149 -6.62 17.90 0.47
C ARG A 149 -7.48 16.75 0.00
N LYS A 150 -8.81 16.96 -0.04
CA LYS A 150 -9.76 15.95 -0.51
C LYS A 150 -9.48 15.58 -1.97
N THR A 151 -9.49 14.30 -2.26
CA THR A 151 -9.31 13.76 -3.62
C THR A 151 -10.25 12.58 -3.84
N ALA A 152 -10.45 12.19 -5.09
CA ALA A 152 -11.39 11.15 -5.47
C ALA A 152 -10.76 10.21 -6.50
N CYS A 153 -11.09 8.92 -6.40
CA CYS A 153 -10.73 7.95 -7.43
C CYS A 153 -11.48 8.25 -8.74
N TRP A 154 -10.96 7.76 -9.85
CA TRP A 154 -11.62 7.87 -11.15
C TRP A 154 -13.06 7.34 -11.13
N GLY A 155 -14.01 8.14 -11.62
CA GLY A 155 -15.44 7.78 -11.69
C GLY A 155 -16.16 7.71 -10.34
N CYS A 156 -15.56 8.18 -9.24
CA CYS A 156 -16.15 8.12 -7.92
C CYS A 156 -17.43 8.99 -7.83
N ILE A 157 -18.53 8.36 -7.43
CA ILE A 157 -19.81 9.04 -7.11
C ILE A 157 -20.07 9.11 -5.60
N SER A 158 -19.18 8.52 -4.79
CA SER A 158 -19.39 8.36 -3.34
C SER A 158 -18.72 9.41 -2.48
N GLY A 159 -17.64 10.04 -2.95
CA GLY A 159 -16.98 11.12 -2.22
C GLY A 159 -16.55 10.75 -0.80
N CYS A 160 -15.95 9.56 -0.61
CA CYS A 160 -15.44 9.08 0.68
C CYS A 160 -14.39 10.04 1.29
N ALA A 161 -13.88 9.71 2.48
CA ALA A 161 -12.85 10.47 3.20
C ALA A 161 -11.46 10.43 2.55
N ARG A 162 -11.38 10.20 1.23
CA ARG A 162 -10.11 10.13 0.52
C ARG A 162 -9.46 11.50 0.42
N ALA A 163 -8.21 11.58 0.88
CA ALA A 163 -7.44 12.81 0.89
C ALA A 163 -5.93 12.52 0.76
N ASN A 164 -5.24 13.47 0.15
CA ASN A 164 -3.78 13.52 0.08
C ASN A 164 -3.26 14.40 1.21
N TYR A 165 -2.17 13.97 1.85
CA TYR A 165 -1.40 14.74 2.80
C TYR A 165 -0.22 15.39 2.09
N GLN A 166 0.12 16.62 2.49
CA GLN A 166 1.33 17.31 2.08
C GLN A 166 2.20 17.58 3.30
N ALA A 167 3.31 16.86 3.40
CA ALA A 167 4.27 17.02 4.48
C ALA A 167 5.07 18.33 4.35
N ALA A 168 5.73 18.73 5.44
CA ALA A 168 6.50 19.97 5.48
C ALA A 168 7.68 20.00 4.48
N ASP A 169 8.23 18.83 4.13
CA ASP A 169 9.32 18.66 3.17
C ASP A 169 8.85 18.69 1.70
N GLY A 170 7.55 18.89 1.45
CA GLY A 170 6.94 18.94 0.13
C GLY A 170 6.51 17.58 -0.41
N LYS A 171 6.85 16.46 0.25
CA LYS A 171 6.34 15.14 -0.14
C LYS A 171 4.82 15.10 0.04
N SER A 172 4.16 14.42 -0.90
CA SER A 172 2.72 14.22 -0.84
C SER A 172 2.35 12.79 -1.23
N GLY A 173 1.20 12.36 -0.74
CA GLY A 173 0.66 11.03 -0.99
C GLY A 173 -0.69 10.86 -0.30
N LYS A 174 -1.40 9.79 -0.64
CA LYS A 174 -2.65 9.43 0.04
C LYS A 174 -2.40 9.15 1.51
N PHE A 175 -3.26 9.70 2.36
CA PHE A 175 -3.20 9.47 3.79
C PHE A 175 -4.62 9.50 4.36
N MET A 176 -5.28 8.34 4.41
CA MET A 176 -6.71 8.27 4.73
C MET A 176 -7.06 6.91 5.34
N CYS A 177 -8.25 6.82 5.94
CA CYS A 177 -8.81 5.55 6.41
C CYS A 177 -7.93 4.92 7.53
N GLN A 178 -7.70 3.61 7.48
CA GLN A 178 -6.97 2.85 8.48
C GLN A 178 -5.44 3.03 8.39
N SER A 179 -4.90 3.41 7.22
CA SER A 179 -3.43 3.48 7.05
C SER A 179 -2.73 4.49 7.98
N PRO A 180 -3.28 5.70 8.26
CA PRO A 180 -2.74 6.59 9.29
C PRO A 180 -2.59 5.96 10.68
N LEU A 181 -3.51 5.05 11.05
CA LEU A 181 -3.55 4.45 12.38
C LEU A 181 -2.39 3.49 12.64
N LEU A 182 -1.69 3.03 11.57
CA LEU A 182 -0.49 2.19 11.67
C LEU A 182 0.49 2.72 12.73
N TYR A 183 0.78 4.03 12.69
CA TYR A 183 1.85 4.62 13.50
C TYR A 183 1.45 5.89 14.25
N LEU A 184 0.21 6.38 14.09
CA LEU A 184 -0.28 7.60 14.73
C LEU A 184 -0.08 7.60 16.26
N ASN A 185 -0.60 6.59 16.94
CA ASN A 185 -0.54 6.51 18.41
C ASN A 185 0.89 6.31 18.93
N PHE A 186 1.72 5.55 18.21
CA PHE A 186 3.11 5.32 18.59
C PHE A 186 3.93 6.61 18.47
N ALA A 187 3.81 7.31 17.33
CA ALA A 187 4.50 8.57 17.10
C ALA A 187 4.04 9.66 18.07
N GLN A 188 2.72 9.83 18.27
CA GLN A 188 2.19 10.85 19.18
C GLN A 188 2.71 10.63 20.61
N LYS A 189 2.73 9.38 21.09
CA LYS A 189 3.25 9.08 22.43
C LYS A 189 4.75 9.34 22.54
N TYR A 190 5.52 9.05 21.50
CA TYR A 190 6.97 9.20 21.49
C TYR A 190 7.41 10.67 21.43
N TYR A 191 6.79 11.46 20.57
CA TYR A 191 7.14 12.87 20.38
C TYR A 191 6.37 13.82 21.32
N GLY A 192 5.29 13.35 21.96
CA GLY A 192 4.43 14.17 22.81
C GLY A 192 3.46 15.08 22.05
N GLU A 193 3.50 15.06 20.71
CA GLU A 193 2.67 15.89 19.84
C GLU A 193 2.34 15.19 18.51
N LEU A 194 1.38 15.73 17.78
CA LEU A 194 1.06 15.27 16.43
C LEU A 194 2.07 15.85 15.43
N ASN A 195 2.56 15.00 14.52
CA ASN A 195 3.59 15.37 13.54
C ASN A 195 3.47 14.56 12.23
N ASP A 196 4.42 14.71 11.32
CA ASP A 196 4.40 14.11 9.97
C ASP A 196 4.87 12.63 9.95
N VAL A 197 5.35 12.07 11.07
CA VAL A 197 5.92 10.70 11.12
C VAL A 197 4.92 9.61 10.72
N PRO A 198 3.64 9.64 11.12
CA PRO A 198 2.66 8.66 10.65
C PRO A 198 2.47 8.68 9.13
N PHE A 199 2.54 9.85 8.49
CA PHE A 199 2.50 9.97 7.04
C PHE A 199 3.72 9.31 6.40
N TYR A 200 4.93 9.56 6.92
CA TYR A 200 6.14 8.90 6.41
C TYR A 200 6.10 7.38 6.62
N ALA A 201 5.57 6.88 7.73
CA ALA A 201 5.41 5.44 7.95
C ALA A 201 4.52 4.78 6.88
N VAL A 202 3.38 5.40 6.53
CA VAL A 202 2.50 4.93 5.46
C VAL A 202 3.21 5.00 4.11
N ARG A 203 3.87 6.13 3.82
CA ARG A 203 4.60 6.31 2.57
C ARG A 203 5.72 5.28 2.40
N LEU A 204 6.46 4.96 3.46
CA LEU A 204 7.49 3.92 3.44
C LEU A 204 6.88 2.54 3.16
N CYS A 205 5.69 2.24 3.69
CA CYS A 205 4.97 1.01 3.35
C CYS A 205 4.61 0.98 1.86
N ASP A 206 4.13 2.09 1.30
CA ASP A 206 3.84 2.19 -0.13
C ASP A 206 5.12 2.00 -0.96
N GLU A 207 6.21 2.70 -0.63
CA GLU A 207 7.51 2.62 -1.30
C GLU A 207 8.09 1.20 -1.29
N TYR A 208 8.09 0.53 -0.13
CA TYR A 208 8.58 -0.84 -0.01
C TYR A 208 7.61 -1.90 -0.56
N GLY A 209 6.33 -1.55 -0.72
CA GLY A 209 5.27 -2.46 -1.11
C GLY A 209 4.82 -3.39 0.02
N LEU A 210 4.57 -2.85 1.22
CA LEU A 210 4.12 -3.56 2.42
C LEU A 210 2.69 -3.19 2.82
N ASP A 211 1.94 -4.17 3.32
CA ASP A 211 0.60 -3.93 3.86
C ASP A 211 0.65 -3.23 5.22
N THR A 212 0.04 -2.05 5.31
CA THR A 212 0.03 -1.24 6.54
C THR A 212 -0.69 -1.93 7.71
N THR A 213 -1.77 -2.66 7.46
CA THR A 213 -2.52 -3.37 8.52
C THR A 213 -1.72 -4.57 9.03
N ALA A 214 -1.08 -5.31 8.13
CA ALA A 214 -0.23 -6.44 8.51
C ALA A 214 1.01 -5.98 9.29
N VAL A 215 1.62 -4.86 8.90
CA VAL A 215 2.72 -4.24 9.65
C VAL A 215 2.24 -3.79 11.03
N GLN A 216 1.06 -3.16 11.13
CA GLN A 216 0.51 -2.73 12.41
C GLN A 216 0.32 -3.92 13.36
N ALA A 217 -0.24 -5.03 12.86
CA ALA A 217 -0.42 -6.25 13.63
C ALA A 217 0.91 -6.83 14.12
N LEU A 218 1.92 -6.88 13.24
CA LEU A 218 3.28 -7.31 13.59
C LEU A 218 3.90 -6.42 14.67
N LEU A 219 3.75 -5.10 14.55
CA LEU A 219 4.30 -4.14 15.49
C LEU A 219 3.69 -4.30 16.90
N ILE A 220 2.37 -4.47 16.98
CA ILE A 220 1.66 -4.70 18.24
C ILE A 220 2.12 -6.01 18.88
N TRP A 221 2.18 -7.09 18.08
CA TRP A 221 2.63 -8.40 18.54
C TRP A 221 4.08 -8.40 19.03
N LEU A 222 5.00 -7.80 18.26
CA LEU A 222 6.41 -7.67 18.62
C LEU A 222 6.59 -6.94 19.95
N ARG A 223 5.91 -5.78 20.10
CA ARG A 223 5.94 -5.01 21.35
C ARG A 223 5.47 -5.83 22.55
N ARG A 224 4.46 -6.70 22.38
CA ARG A 224 3.97 -7.59 23.44
C ARG A 224 5.02 -8.63 23.82
N CYS A 225 5.63 -9.27 22.82
CA CYS A 225 6.69 -10.25 23.05
C CYS A 225 7.87 -9.64 23.81
N VAL A 226 8.30 -8.44 23.43
CA VAL A 226 9.40 -7.75 24.13
C VAL A 226 9.01 -7.35 25.55
N ARG A 227 7.80 -6.83 25.76
CA ARG A 227 7.31 -6.50 27.11
C ARG A 227 7.14 -7.70 28.02
N ALA A 228 6.89 -8.88 27.46
CA ALA A 228 6.79 -10.13 28.19
C ALA A 228 8.16 -10.80 28.42
N GLY A 229 9.25 -10.26 27.86
CA GLY A 229 10.59 -10.86 27.95
C GLY A 229 10.77 -12.09 27.05
N ILE A 230 9.86 -12.33 26.10
CA ILE A 230 9.91 -13.46 25.17
C ILE A 230 10.94 -13.20 24.05
N LEU A 231 11.07 -11.94 23.65
CA LEU A 231 12.06 -11.46 22.69
C LEU A 231 12.80 -10.26 23.30
N THR A 232 14.04 -10.05 22.90
CA THR A 232 14.86 -8.89 23.29
C THR A 232 15.05 -7.93 22.11
N ASP A 233 15.56 -6.73 22.40
CA ASP A 233 15.94 -5.76 21.35
C ASP A 233 17.02 -6.37 20.43
N GLU A 234 17.94 -7.16 20.99
CA GLU A 234 18.99 -7.87 20.29
C GLU A 234 18.45 -8.98 19.38
N ASP A 235 17.49 -9.79 19.85
CA ASP A 235 16.89 -10.86 19.05
C ASP A 235 16.22 -10.32 17.78
N VAL A 236 15.51 -9.19 17.92
CA VAL A 236 14.77 -8.56 16.82
C VAL A 236 15.70 -7.67 15.98
N GLY A 237 16.80 -7.19 16.57
CA GLY A 237 17.69 -6.19 15.96
C GLY A 237 17.01 -4.83 15.83
N LEU A 238 16.18 -4.45 16.81
CA LEU A 238 15.45 -3.18 16.86
C LEU A 238 15.45 -2.65 18.30
N SER A 239 15.74 -1.37 18.50
CA SER A 239 15.65 -0.79 19.84
C SER A 239 14.23 -0.34 20.16
N PHE A 240 13.54 -1.05 21.05
CA PHE A 240 12.16 -0.70 21.44
C PHE A 240 12.08 0.57 22.28
N SER A 241 13.21 1.06 22.79
CA SER A 241 13.31 2.40 23.39
C SER A 241 12.98 3.52 22.38
N ARG A 242 13.15 3.27 21.08
CA ARG A 242 12.86 4.20 19.97
C ARG A 242 11.48 3.97 19.34
N LEU A 243 10.67 3.05 19.87
CA LEU A 243 9.34 2.75 19.32
C LEU A 243 8.49 4.03 19.27
N GLY A 244 8.05 4.40 18.06
CA GLY A 244 7.34 5.64 17.76
C GLY A 244 8.18 6.64 16.95
N SER A 245 9.51 6.51 16.92
CA SER A 245 10.37 7.34 16.09
C SER A 245 10.28 6.97 14.60
N LEU A 246 10.63 7.90 13.71
CA LEU A 246 10.74 7.63 12.28
C LEU A 246 11.81 6.57 11.97
N GLU A 247 12.97 6.64 12.63
CA GLU A 247 14.08 5.70 12.41
C GLU A 247 13.68 4.26 12.75
N PHE A 248 12.89 4.07 13.82
CA PHE A 248 12.42 2.75 14.24
C PHE A 248 11.55 2.11 13.15
N ILE A 249 10.54 2.83 12.66
CA ILE A 249 9.64 2.28 11.64
C ILE A 249 10.34 2.11 10.30
N GLU A 250 11.23 3.03 9.92
CA GLU A 250 12.05 2.87 8.71
C GLU A 250 12.93 1.61 8.78
N THR A 251 13.59 1.38 9.92
CA THR A 251 14.43 0.20 10.12
C THR A 251 13.60 -1.09 10.10
N LEU A 252 12.46 -1.11 10.80
CA LEU A 252 11.54 -2.25 10.79
C LEU A 252 11.06 -2.59 9.37
N LEU A 253 10.56 -1.60 8.63
CA LEU A 253 10.04 -1.79 7.28
C LEU A 253 11.13 -2.24 6.30
N ARG A 254 12.32 -1.65 6.38
CA ARG A 254 13.49 -2.07 5.60
C ARG A 254 13.83 -3.53 5.86
N LYS A 255 13.96 -3.93 7.13
CA LYS A 255 14.29 -5.32 7.50
C LYS A 255 13.25 -6.32 7.00
N ILE A 256 11.95 -5.99 7.10
CA ILE A 256 10.88 -6.84 6.57
C ILE A 256 10.96 -6.94 5.05
N SER A 257 11.14 -5.82 4.36
CA SER A 257 11.13 -5.77 2.89
C SER A 257 12.34 -6.46 2.27
N THR A 258 13.50 -6.43 2.95
CA THR A 258 14.74 -7.10 2.52
C THR A 258 14.94 -8.49 3.14
N ARG A 259 14.02 -8.93 4.01
CA ARG A 259 14.14 -10.18 4.79
C ARG A 259 15.46 -10.28 5.56
N GLU A 260 15.89 -9.17 6.16
CA GLU A 260 17.17 -9.09 6.87
C GLU A 260 17.02 -9.45 8.35
N GLY A 261 17.74 -10.48 8.81
CA GLY A 261 17.73 -10.95 10.20
C GLY A 261 16.31 -11.36 10.65
N PHE A 262 15.84 -10.84 11.78
CA PHE A 262 14.47 -11.10 12.26
C PHE A 262 13.39 -10.62 11.29
N GLY A 263 13.72 -9.71 10.36
CA GLY A 263 12.84 -9.28 9.28
C GLY A 263 12.36 -10.42 8.39
N ASP A 264 13.14 -11.49 8.21
CA ASP A 264 12.72 -12.67 7.44
C ASP A 264 11.52 -13.38 8.07
N ILE A 265 11.54 -13.54 9.40
CA ILE A 265 10.43 -14.13 10.18
C ILE A 265 9.18 -13.26 10.03
N LEU A 266 9.33 -11.95 10.19
CA LEU A 266 8.24 -10.98 10.10
C LEU A 266 7.63 -10.90 8.69
N ALA A 267 8.44 -11.10 7.65
CA ALA A 267 7.97 -11.10 6.27
C ALA A 267 6.93 -12.20 5.99
N HIS A 268 6.81 -13.23 6.83
CA HIS A 268 5.73 -14.23 6.71
C HIS A 268 4.37 -13.78 7.25
N GLY A 269 4.30 -12.62 7.92
CA GLY A 269 3.09 -12.12 8.59
C GLY A 269 2.92 -12.67 10.01
N ALA A 270 2.08 -12.02 10.80
CA ALA A 270 2.02 -12.18 12.26
C ALA A 270 1.78 -13.63 12.72
N VAL A 271 0.79 -14.32 12.15
CA VAL A 271 0.46 -15.71 12.51
C VAL A 271 1.62 -16.68 12.27
N LYS A 272 2.30 -16.55 11.12
CA LYS A 272 3.44 -17.43 10.80
C LYS A 272 4.67 -17.05 11.63
N ALA A 273 4.92 -15.75 11.81
CA ALA A 273 6.01 -15.26 12.66
C ALA A 273 5.89 -15.80 14.10
N ALA A 274 4.72 -15.69 14.72
CA ALA A 274 4.50 -16.22 16.07
C ALA A 274 4.63 -17.75 16.14
N ASN A 275 4.23 -18.46 15.09
CA ASN A 275 4.43 -19.90 15.01
C ASN A 275 5.91 -20.31 14.90
N ILE A 276 6.71 -19.54 14.16
CA ILE A 276 8.16 -19.74 14.01
C ILE A 276 8.87 -19.48 15.34
N VAL A 277 8.54 -18.38 16.04
CA VAL A 277 9.12 -18.07 17.36
C VAL A 277 8.70 -19.12 18.40
N GLY A 278 7.43 -19.55 18.37
CA GLY A 278 6.92 -20.60 19.24
C GLY A 278 6.68 -20.15 20.69
N GLY A 279 6.36 -21.12 21.54
CA GLY A 279 6.11 -20.90 22.97
C GLY A 279 5.04 -19.82 23.25
N GLU A 280 5.30 -19.02 24.28
CA GLU A 280 4.42 -17.92 24.73
C GLU A 280 4.25 -16.81 23.68
N ALA A 281 5.10 -16.76 22.64
CA ALA A 281 4.96 -15.77 21.57
C ALA A 281 3.64 -15.94 20.79
N LYS A 282 3.13 -17.19 20.72
CA LYS A 282 1.83 -17.48 20.10
C LYS A 282 0.67 -16.85 20.89
N GLU A 283 0.78 -16.83 22.21
CA GLU A 283 -0.26 -16.29 23.12
C GLU A 283 -0.30 -14.76 23.12
N GLN A 284 0.73 -14.11 22.56
CA GLN A 284 0.74 -12.67 22.35
C GLN A 284 -0.09 -12.25 21.12
N LEU A 285 -0.41 -13.18 20.21
CA LEU A 285 -1.41 -12.97 19.15
C LEU A 285 -2.81 -13.18 19.72
N ARG A 286 -3.42 -12.08 20.15
CA ARG A 286 -4.79 -12.06 20.68
C ARG A 286 -5.72 -11.40 19.68
N ASP A 287 -7.03 -11.61 19.86
CA ASP A 287 -8.06 -11.14 18.94
C ASP A 287 -8.10 -9.61 18.78
N ASP A 288 -7.53 -8.85 19.71
CA ASP A 288 -7.48 -7.38 19.68
C ASP A 288 -6.37 -6.80 18.78
N ILE A 289 -5.64 -7.66 18.05
CA ILE A 289 -4.62 -7.25 17.07
C ILE A 289 -5.24 -7.00 15.68
N TYR A 290 -6.42 -7.55 15.40
CA TYR A 290 -7.14 -7.47 14.12
C TYR A 290 -8.45 -6.70 14.27
#